data_AF-Q1SL00-F1
#
_entry.id   AF-Q1SL00-F1
#
_cell.length_a   1.000
_cell.length_b   1.000
_cell.length_c   1.000
_cell.angle_alpha   90.00
_cell.angle_beta   90.00
_cell.angle_gamma   90.00
#
_symmetry.space_group_name_H-M   'P 1'
#
loop_
_entity.id
_entity.type
_entity.pdbx_description
1 polymer ?
#
loop_
_entity_poly.entity_id
_entity_poly.type
_entity_poly.pdbx_seq_one_letter_code
_entity_poly.pdbx_strand_id
1 'polypeptide(L)'
;MEALLDTTILSWNIRGANNSKAKRQLREMIRKYRPSFLAILETHVPFARLSTFWNYNGYTHVHIIEANDHSGGIWLLKKITENTTSFIPFRF
;
A
#
# COMPACT_ATOMS: atom_id res chain seq x y z
N MET A 1 -28.40 -1.42 -6.94
CA MET A 1 -27.42 -0.59 -7.67
C MET A 1 -26.07 -0.93 -7.08
N GLU A 2 -25.28 -1.78 -7.75
CA GLU A 2 -23.90 -1.99 -7.34
C GLU A 2 -23.19 -0.65 -7.47
N ALA A 3 -22.80 -0.05 -6.35
CA ALA A 3 -21.90 1.08 -6.40
C ALA A 3 -20.62 0.59 -7.06
N LEU A 4 -20.31 1.10 -8.26
CA LEU A 4 -19.00 0.96 -8.87
C LEU A 4 -17.98 1.39 -7.81
N LEU A 5 -17.26 0.42 -7.24
CA LEU A 5 -16.18 0.72 -6.31
C LEU A 5 -15.06 1.35 -7.14
N ASP A 6 -14.99 2.68 -7.09
CA ASP A 6 -13.97 3.44 -7.79
C ASP A 6 -12.58 2.93 -7.38
N THR A 7 -11.85 2.41 -8.36
CA THR A 7 -10.49 1.91 -8.16
C THR A 7 -9.52 3.05 -8.34
N THR A 8 -8.87 3.45 -7.25
CA THR A 8 -7.86 4.52 -7.27
C THR A 8 -6.47 3.92 -7.20
N ILE A 9 -5.56 4.46 -8.02
CA ILE A 9 -4.15 4.04 -8.07
C ILE A 9 -3.30 5.27 -7.76
N LEU A 10 -2.41 5.15 -6.78
CA LEU A 10 -1.39 6.16 -6.50
C LEU A 10 -0.03 5.58 -6.87
N SER A 11 0.62 6.19 -7.87
CA SER A 11 1.99 5.87 -8.25
C SER A 11 2.95 6.94 -7.74
N TRP A 12 4.04 6.52 -7.09
CA TRP A 12 5.03 7.46 -6.57
C TRP A 12 6.44 6.92 -6.67
N ASN A 13 7.29 7.66 -7.38
CA ASN A 13 8.74 7.51 -7.31
C ASN A 13 9.27 8.15 -6.02
N ILE A 14 9.63 7.32 -5.05
CA ILE A 14 9.98 7.75 -3.69
C ILE A 14 11.48 8.04 -3.51
N ARG A 15 12.33 7.55 -4.42
CA ARG A 15 13.80 7.68 -4.37
C ARG A 15 14.38 7.30 -3.00
N GLY A 16 14.00 6.13 -2.51
CA GLY A 16 14.43 5.58 -1.22
C GLY A 16 13.33 5.56 -0.15
N ALA A 17 12.82 4.36 0.15
CA ALA A 17 11.68 4.18 1.05
C ALA A 17 12.06 4.04 2.56
N ASN A 18 13.34 3.85 2.89
CA ASN A 18 13.74 3.47 4.26
C ASN A 18 14.00 4.65 5.22
N ASN A 19 13.92 5.89 4.76
CA ASN A 19 14.11 7.04 5.64
C ASN A 19 12.80 7.43 6.37
N SER A 20 12.91 8.02 7.56
CA SER A 20 11.76 8.39 8.40
C SER A 20 10.84 9.42 7.75
N LYS A 21 11.40 10.33 6.94
CA LYS A 21 10.66 11.35 6.19
C LYS A 21 9.75 10.71 5.14
N ALA A 22 10.27 9.74 4.38
CA ALA A 22 9.54 8.98 3.37
C ALA A 22 8.41 8.17 4.00
N LYS A 23 8.69 7.44 5.10
CA LYS A 23 7.64 6.71 5.85
C LYS A 23 6.54 7.65 6.36
N ARG A 24 6.89 8.84 6.84
CA ARG A 24 5.91 9.86 7.26
C ARG A 24 5.07 10.34 6.09
N GLN A 25 5.70 10.73 4.97
CA GLN A 25 4.99 11.18 3.78
C GLN A 25 4.08 10.09 3.20
N LEU A 26 4.54 8.83 3.15
CA LEU A 26 3.71 7.70 2.75
C LEU A 26 2.45 7.58 3.60
N ARG A 27 2.56 7.66 4.93
CA ARG A 27 1.39 7.65 5.82
C ARG A 27 0.44 8.79 5.54
N GLU A 28 0.94 10.01 5.33
CA GLU A 28 0.11 11.15 4.98
C GLU A 28 -0.63 10.94 3.65
N MET A 29 0.06 10.43 2.62
CA MET A 29 -0.56 10.15 1.32
C MET A 29 -1.63 9.05 1.43
N ILE A 30 -1.34 7.98 2.16
CA ILE A 30 -2.29 6.88 2.43
C ILE A 30 -3.53 7.41 3.16
N ARG A 31 -3.34 8.26 4.19
CA ARG A 31 -4.45 8.85 4.94
C ARG A 31 -5.29 9.79 4.10
N LYS A 32 -4.63 10.62 3.28
CA LYS A 32 -5.28 11.65 2.46
C LYS A 32 -6.08 11.07 1.31
N TYR A 33 -5.48 10.15 0.55
CA TYR A 33 -6.08 9.65 -0.70
C TYR A 33 -6.72 8.27 -0.58
N ARG A 34 -6.37 7.49 0.45
CA ARG A 34 -6.89 6.13 0.69
C ARG A 34 -6.89 5.23 -0.56
N PRO A 35 -5.77 5.16 -1.31
CA PRO A 35 -5.76 4.51 -2.61
C PRO A 35 -6.09 3.01 -2.54
N SER A 36 -6.73 2.47 -3.56
CA SER A 36 -6.98 1.04 -3.70
C SER A 36 -5.70 0.28 -4.03
N PHE A 37 -4.84 0.88 -4.86
CA PHE A 37 -3.52 0.36 -5.22
C PHE A 37 -2.43 1.40 -5.05
N LEU A 38 -1.24 0.95 -4.64
CA LEU A 38 -0.03 1.76 -4.54
C LEU A 38 1.05 1.17 -5.45
N ALA A 39 1.64 2.00 -6.31
CA ALA A 39 2.82 1.67 -7.09
C ALA A 39 4.01 2.52 -6.60
N ILE A 40 4.92 1.93 -5.83
CA ILE A 40 6.10 2.62 -5.30
C ILE A 40 7.31 2.28 -6.16
N LEU A 41 7.96 3.30 -6.70
CA LEU A 41 9.10 3.18 -7.61
C LEU A 41 10.37 3.71 -6.94
N GLU A 42 11.54 3.20 -7.36
CA GLU A 42 12.85 3.60 -6.84
C GLU A 42 12.93 3.41 -5.31
N THR A 43 12.58 2.22 -4.84
CA THR A 43 12.49 1.94 -3.39
C THR A 43 13.87 1.90 -2.73
N HIS A 44 14.90 1.49 -3.49
CA HIS A 44 16.32 1.36 -3.07
C HIS A 44 16.55 0.51 -1.82
N VAL A 45 15.55 -0.26 -1.40
CA VAL A 45 15.64 -1.19 -0.28
C VAL A 45 14.80 -2.42 -0.54
N PRO A 46 15.14 -3.56 0.09
CA PRO A 46 14.31 -4.75 0.00
C PRO A 46 12.92 -4.54 0.61
N PHE A 47 11.87 -5.13 0.01
CA PHE A 47 10.50 -5.06 0.53
C PHE A 47 10.39 -5.56 1.97
N ALA A 48 11.17 -6.61 2.30
CA ALA A 48 11.22 -7.21 3.63
C ALA A 48 11.48 -6.19 4.76
N ARG A 49 12.22 -5.10 4.50
CA ARG A 49 12.49 -4.04 5.50
C ARG A 49 11.26 -3.20 5.87
N LEU A 50 10.24 -3.20 5.01
CA LEU A 50 9.03 -2.39 5.14
C LEU A 50 7.75 -3.24 5.17
N SER A 51 7.85 -4.56 5.20
CA SER A 51 6.72 -5.48 5.28
C SER A 51 5.77 -5.16 6.45
N THR A 52 6.31 -4.99 7.65
CA THR A 52 5.53 -4.63 8.85
C THR A 52 4.86 -3.26 8.70
N PHE A 53 5.52 -2.30 8.05
CA PHE A 53 4.94 -0.98 7.79
C PHE A 53 3.73 -1.09 6.86
N TRP A 54 3.82 -1.87 5.78
CA TRP A 54 2.72 -2.05 4.84
C TRP A 54 1.55 -2.79 5.46
N ASN A 55 1.83 -3.87 6.21
CA ASN A 55 0.82 -4.62 6.95
C ASN A 55 0.08 -3.73 7.95
N TYR A 56 0.80 -2.89 8.72
CA TYR A 56 0.18 -1.96 9.67
C TYR A 56 -0.72 -0.91 8.99
N ASN A 57 -0.40 -0.51 7.75
CA ASN A 57 -1.21 0.42 6.98
C ASN A 57 -2.31 -0.26 6.15
N GLY A 58 -2.51 -1.58 6.30
CA GLY A 58 -3.56 -2.32 5.62
C GLY A 58 -3.29 -2.55 4.13
N TYR A 59 -2.03 -2.73 3.74
CA TYR A 59 -1.66 -3.08 2.36
C TYR A 59 -0.96 -4.43 2.31
N THR A 60 -1.30 -5.21 1.30
CA THR A 60 -0.60 -6.44 0.93
C THR A 60 0.13 -6.24 -0.40
N HIS A 61 1.20 -7.00 -0.61
CA HIS A 61 1.92 -6.98 -1.87
C HIS A 61 1.16 -7.77 -2.94
N VAL A 62 1.13 -7.21 -4.15
CA VAL A 62 0.64 -7.89 -5.36
C VAL A 62 1.83 -8.34 -6.19
N HIS A 63 2.81 -7.44 -6.37
CA HIS A 63 4.02 -7.73 -7.11
C HIS A 63 5.19 -6.92 -6.56
N ILE A 64 6.34 -7.56 -6.40
CA ILE A 64 7.56 -6.95 -5.87
C ILE A 64 8.69 -7.25 -6.85
N ILE A 65 9.29 -6.21 -7.38
CA ILE A 65 10.58 -6.26 -8.05
C ILE A 65 11.56 -5.62 -7.08
N GLU A 66 12.49 -6.41 -6.54
CA GLU A 66 13.47 -5.90 -5.61
C GLU A 66 14.48 -5.00 -6.33
N ALA A 67 15.07 -4.06 -5.58
CA ALA A 67 16.15 -3.23 -6.09
C ALA A 67 17.41 -4.07 -6.30
N ASN A 68 18.11 -3.85 -7.42
CA ASN A 68 19.46 -4.36 -7.60
C ASN A 68 20.42 -3.34 -6.95
N ASP A 69 20.98 -3.72 -5.81
CA ASP A 69 21.79 -2.88 -4.92
C ASP A 69 21.07 -1.60 -4.44
N HIS A 70 21.28 -0.50 -5.16
CA HIS A 70 20.78 0.85 -4.85
C HIS A 70 19.98 1.46 -6.00
N SER A 71 19.65 0.67 -7.02
CA SER A 71 18.92 1.16 -8.20
C SER A 71 17.60 0.42 -8.39
N GLY A 72 16.56 1.17 -8.74
CA GLY A 72 15.24 0.63 -9.02
C GLY A 72 14.51 0.14 -7.78
N GLY A 73 13.85 -1.00 -7.92
CA GLY A 73 12.85 -1.48 -6.99
C GLY A 73 11.47 -0.92 -7.31
N ILE A 74 10.50 -1.82 -7.51
CA ILE A 74 9.11 -1.49 -7.82
C ILE A 74 8.21 -2.36 -6.94
N TRP A 75 7.35 -1.73 -6.16
CA TRP A 75 6.36 -2.41 -5.35
C TRP A 75 4.96 -2.05 -5.80
N LEU A 76 4.18 -3.05 -6.20
CA LEU A 76 2.75 -2.92 -6.41
C LEU A 76 2.03 -3.52 -5.21
N LEU A 77 1.25 -2.70 -4.52
CA LEU A 77 0.52 -3.06 -3.31
C LEU A 77 -0.97 -2.81 -3.51
N LYS A 78 -1.78 -3.62 -2.84
CA LYS A 78 -3.24 -3.50 -2.83
C LYS A 78 -3.70 -3.29 -1.40
N LYS A 79 -4.67 -2.39 -1.21
CA LYS A 79 -5.34 -2.22 0.07
C LYS A 79 -6.09 -3.51 0.43
N ILE A 80 -5.87 -4.01 1.63
CA ILE A 80 -6.63 -5.12 2.18
C ILE A 80 -8.03 -4.58 2.47
N THR A 81 -9.00 -4.99 1.67
CA THR A 81 -10.41 -4.75 1.98
C THR A 81 -10.80 -5.79 3.00
N GLU A 82 -11.10 -5.38 4.22
CA GLU A 82 -11.83 -6.24 5.14
C GLU A 82 -13.19 -6.51 4.49
N ASN A 83 -13.48 -7.76 4.15
CA ASN A 83 -14.85 -8.19 3.92
C ASN A 83 -15.54 -8.10 5.28
N THR A 84 -15.97 -6.91 5.67
CA THR A 84 -16.86 -6.72 6.81
C THR A 84 -18.17 -7.41 6.41
N THR A 85 -18.22 -8.72 6.64
CA THR A 85 -19.45 -9.48 6.59
C THR A 85 -20.22 -8.94 7.77
N SER A 86 -21.05 -7.92 7.54
CA SER A 86 -21.98 -7.43 8.53
C SER A 86 -22.90 -8.59 8.86
N PHE A 87 -22.54 -9.37 9.88
CA PHE A 87 -23.47 -10.24 10.57
C PHE A 87 -24.58 -9.33 11.06
N ILE A 88 -25.71 -9.32 10.35
CA ILE A 88 -26.94 -8.76 10.85
C ILE A 88 -27.45 -9.81 11.83
N PRO A 89 -27.39 -9.59 13.16
CA PRO A 89 -28.00 -10.52 14.08
C PRO A 89 -29.50 -10.45 13.86
N PHE A 90 -30.10 -11.54 13.38
CA PHE A 90 -31.55 -11.71 13.44
C PHE A 90 -31.93 -11.69 14.92
N ARG A 91 -32.56 -10.60 15.35
CA ARG A 91 -33.30 -10.55 16.61
C ARG A 91 -34.61 -11.28 16.38
N PHE A 92 -34.80 -12.40 17.09
CA PHE A 92 -36.12 -12.99 17.33
C PHE A 92 -36.90 -12.14 18.33
#